data_AF-A0A0G0C0G9-F1
#
_entry.id   AF-A0A0G0C0G9-F1
#
_cell.length_a   1.000
_cell.length_b   1.000
_cell.length_c   1.000
_cell.angle_alpha   90.00
_cell.angle_beta   90.00
_cell.angle_gamma   90.00
#
_symmetry.space_group_name_H-M   'P 1'
#
loop_
_entity.id
_entity.type
_entity.pdbx_description
1 polymer ?
#
loop_
_entity_poly.entity_id
_entity_poly.type
_entity_poly.pdbx_seq_one_letter_code
_entity_poly.pdbx_strand_id
1 'polypeptide(L)'
;MYMELRILRKIRDTLKNRYPEIILVLLVFTISILSIGWGKNLISNDNYSPELNPTLSISRYIESPAWRSYRVLGFASESEQADVFRSVIFGVLKPILPDWILGQMFYLVCLFVGSFFIGKLVSTFIKESKLKKYTNLAFLFSSITYLTTLWTMWLFYQSMSPYISNFGFLPLLLWSIYLFVKKDNLKNA
;
A
#
# COMPACT_ATOMS: atom_id res chain seq x y z
N MET A 1 -3.16 39.07 17.58
CA MET A 1 -4.60 38.94 17.28
C MET A 1 -4.91 38.66 15.80
N TYR A 2 -4.58 39.52 14.83
CA TYR A 2 -4.89 39.27 13.39
C TYR A 2 -4.18 38.03 12.79
N MET A 3 -2.96 37.74 13.22
CA MET A 3 -2.19 36.59 12.74
C MET A 3 -2.79 35.25 13.22
N GLU A 4 -3.25 35.18 14.46
CA GLU A 4 -3.89 33.97 15.03
C GLU A 4 -5.24 33.67 14.36
N LEU A 5 -6.06 34.69 14.09
CA LEU A 5 -7.32 34.54 13.36
C LEU A 5 -7.11 34.00 11.94
N ARG A 6 -6.00 34.36 11.28
CA ARG A 6 -5.65 33.84 9.95
C ARG A 6 -5.24 32.37 10.00
N ILE A 7 -4.46 31.98 11.02
CA ILE A 7 -4.03 30.59 11.23
C ILE A 7 -5.26 29.70 11.51
N LEU A 8 -6.14 30.12 12.42
CA LEU A 8 -7.36 29.38 12.76
C LEU A 8 -8.29 29.19 11.55
N ARG A 9 -8.45 30.22 10.72
CA ARG A 9 -9.22 30.08 9.45
C ARG A 9 -8.57 29.08 8.50
N LYS A 10 -7.25 29.14 8.32
CA LYS A 10 -6.52 28.20 7.45
C LYS A 10 -6.64 26.76 7.94
N ILE A 11 -6.55 26.53 9.25
CA ILE A 11 -6.73 25.20 9.87
C ILE A 11 -8.16 24.71 9.62
N ARG A 12 -9.16 25.54 9.91
CA ARG A 12 -10.58 25.21 9.70
C ARG A 12 -10.87 24.86 8.25
N ASP A 13 -10.37 25.65 7.31
CA ASP A 13 -10.60 25.44 5.88
C ASP A 13 -9.87 24.18 5.38
N THR A 14 -8.68 23.88 5.93
CA THR A 14 -7.97 22.63 5.64
C THR A 14 -8.76 21.43 6.15
N LEU A 15 -9.21 21.46 7.40
CA LEU A 15 -10.05 20.41 8.00
C LEU A 15 -11.32 20.19 7.18
N LYS A 16 -12.02 21.26 6.81
CA LYS A 16 -13.26 21.17 6.03
C LYS A 16 -13.05 20.58 4.63
N ASN A 17 -11.92 20.86 4.00
CA ASN A 17 -11.65 20.39 2.64
C ASN A 17 -11.02 18.99 2.59
N ARG A 18 -10.27 18.60 3.63
CA ARG A 18 -9.50 17.35 3.71
C ARG A 18 -10.02 16.36 4.74
N TYR A 19 -11.21 16.59 5.31
CA TYR A 19 -11.80 15.67 6.28
C TYR A 19 -11.84 14.21 5.80
N PRO A 20 -12.09 13.88 4.50
CA PRO A 20 -12.09 12.48 4.06
C PRO A 20 -10.73 11.82 4.21
N GLU A 21 -9.66 12.49 3.77
CA GLU A 21 -8.30 11.98 3.91
C GLU A 21 -7.89 11.86 5.37
N ILE A 22 -8.27 12.84 6.21
CA ILE A 22 -7.96 12.82 7.65
C ILE A 22 -8.67 11.64 8.34
N ILE A 23 -9.95 11.41 8.05
CA ILE A 23 -10.70 10.28 8.60
C ILE A 23 -10.06 8.96 8.17
N LEU A 24 -9.70 8.82 6.88
CA LEU A 24 -9.04 7.61 6.39
C LEU A 24 -7.69 7.37 7.08
N VAL A 25 -6.86 8.41 7.20
CA VAL A 25 -5.55 8.33 7.89
C VAL A 25 -5.75 7.91 9.34
N LEU A 26 -6.67 8.53 10.07
CA LEU A 26 -6.95 8.18 11.47
C LEU A 26 -7.45 6.74 11.60
N LEU A 27 -8.31 6.30 10.69
CA LEU A 27 -8.85 4.94 10.68
C LEU A 27 -7.74 3.90 10.42
N VAL A 28 -6.95 4.08 9.36
CA VAL A 28 -5.85 3.16 9.04
C VAL A 28 -4.78 3.19 10.11
N PHE A 29 -4.48 4.36 10.67
CA PHE A 29 -3.54 4.49 11.80
C PHE A 29 -4.03 3.74 13.03
N THR A 30 -5.32 3.83 13.35
CA THR A 30 -5.93 3.08 14.46
C THR A 30 -5.83 1.58 14.22
N ILE A 31 -6.19 1.11 13.02
CA ILE A 31 -6.03 -0.30 12.63
C ILE A 31 -4.57 -0.73 12.76
N SER A 32 -3.64 0.10 12.29
CA SER A 32 -2.20 -0.18 12.31
C SER A 32 -1.69 -0.39 13.74
N ILE A 33 -2.00 0.53 14.66
CA ILE A 33 -1.58 0.42 16.07
C ILE A 33 -2.15 -0.84 16.71
N LEU A 34 -3.44 -1.13 16.48
CA LEU A 34 -4.11 -2.29 17.07
C LEU A 34 -3.64 -3.62 16.48
N SER A 35 -3.06 -3.60 15.28
CA SER A 35 -2.64 -4.81 14.55
C SER A 35 -1.17 -5.16 14.76
N ILE A 36 -0.35 -4.27 15.32
CA ILE A 36 1.07 -4.54 15.54
C ILE A 36 1.26 -5.63 16.61
N GLY A 37 1.84 -6.74 16.20
CA GLY A 37 2.30 -7.82 17.07
C GLY A 37 3.74 -7.56 17.53
N TRP A 38 3.90 -6.92 18.69
CA TRP A 38 5.22 -6.62 19.27
C TRP A 38 6.10 -7.86 19.39
N GLY A 39 7.31 -7.79 18.81
CA GLY A 39 8.30 -8.88 18.85
C GLY A 39 7.93 -10.12 18.03
N LYS A 40 6.83 -10.09 17.26
CA LYS A 40 6.41 -11.21 16.40
C LYS A 40 6.76 -10.91 14.95
N ASN A 41 7.40 -11.86 14.27
CA ASN A 41 7.60 -11.76 12.82
C ASN A 41 6.27 -12.07 12.11
N LEU A 42 5.88 -11.21 11.17
CA LEU A 42 4.85 -11.55 10.20
C LEU A 42 5.53 -12.18 9.00
N ILE A 43 5.40 -13.50 8.86
CA ILE A 43 5.97 -14.26 7.75
C ILE A 43 4.86 -14.50 6.75
N SER A 44 5.12 -14.16 5.50
CA SER A 44 4.20 -14.42 4.41
C SER A 44 3.93 -15.92 4.26
N ASN A 45 2.67 -16.28 4.00
CA ASN A 45 2.27 -17.66 3.68
C ASN A 45 2.57 -18.03 2.22
N ASP A 46 3.60 -17.42 1.65
CA ASP A 46 4.16 -17.81 0.38
C ASP A 46 5.46 -18.57 0.61
N ASN A 47 6.00 -19.04 -0.50
CA ASN A 47 7.18 -19.88 -0.55
C ASN A 47 8.50 -19.11 -0.26
N TYR A 48 8.39 -17.85 0.14
CA TYR A 48 9.45 -16.86 0.24
C TYR A 48 9.40 -16.15 1.56
N SER A 49 10.56 -15.87 2.13
CA SER A 49 10.59 -15.08 3.36
C SER A 49 11.72 -14.05 3.30
N PRO A 50 11.61 -13.02 2.43
CA PRO A 50 12.57 -11.93 2.43
C PRO A 50 12.61 -11.18 3.77
N GLU A 51 11.60 -11.35 4.63
CA GLU A 51 11.62 -10.93 6.03
C GLU A 51 12.81 -11.53 6.80
N LEU A 52 13.23 -12.76 6.45
CA LEU A 52 14.32 -13.46 7.12
C LEU A 52 15.68 -13.09 6.51
N ASN A 53 15.78 -13.14 5.17
CA ASN A 53 17.03 -12.87 4.46
C ASN A 53 16.78 -12.19 3.10
N PRO A 54 16.63 -10.85 3.08
CA PRO A 54 16.29 -10.12 1.86
C PRO A 54 17.40 -10.18 0.81
N THR A 55 18.67 -10.18 1.23
CA THR A 55 19.82 -10.26 0.33
C THR A 55 19.84 -11.57 -0.46
N LEU A 56 19.60 -12.70 0.24
CA LEU A 56 19.51 -14.01 -0.40
C LEU A 56 18.28 -14.12 -1.30
N SER A 57 17.16 -13.50 -0.93
CA SER A 57 15.98 -13.45 -1.80
C SER A 57 16.28 -12.71 -3.10
N ILE A 58 16.93 -11.54 -3.03
CA ILE A 58 17.31 -10.77 -4.22
C ILE A 58 18.24 -11.58 -5.13
N SER A 59 19.26 -12.24 -4.59
CA SER A 59 20.18 -13.05 -5.42
C SER A 59 19.44 -14.17 -6.14
N ARG A 60 18.53 -14.87 -5.44
CA ARG A 60 17.71 -15.93 -6.02
C ARG A 60 16.82 -15.42 -7.16
N TYR A 61 16.21 -14.26 -7.00
CA TYR A 61 15.34 -13.68 -8.03
C TYR A 61 16.09 -13.27 -9.30
N ILE A 62 17.35 -12.88 -9.18
CA ILE A 62 18.19 -12.47 -10.32
C ILE A 62 18.84 -13.68 -10.99
N GLU A 63 19.39 -14.61 -10.20
CA GLU A 63 20.21 -15.72 -10.69
C GLU A 63 19.38 -16.88 -11.25
N SER A 64 18.22 -17.18 -10.66
CA SER A 64 17.38 -18.30 -11.10
C SER A 64 15.89 -17.94 -11.06
N PRO A 65 15.45 -16.97 -11.87
CA PRO A 65 14.10 -16.43 -11.79
C PRO A 65 13.00 -17.41 -12.17
N ALA A 66 13.31 -18.40 -13.02
CA ALA A 66 12.32 -19.32 -13.59
C ALA A 66 12.46 -20.76 -13.06
N TRP A 67 13.58 -21.10 -12.40
CA TRP A 67 13.91 -22.46 -12.02
C TRP A 67 14.47 -22.53 -10.60
N ARG A 68 14.03 -23.51 -9.82
CA ARG A 68 14.48 -23.69 -8.43
C ARG A 68 15.21 -25.00 -8.25
N SER A 69 16.48 -25.04 -8.59
CA SER A 69 17.32 -26.24 -8.36
C SER A 69 17.40 -26.66 -6.89
N TYR A 70 17.19 -25.72 -5.96
CA TYR A 70 17.24 -25.94 -4.52
C TYR A 70 15.98 -26.60 -3.92
N ARG A 71 14.97 -26.93 -4.72
CA ARG A 71 13.75 -27.63 -4.27
C ARG A 71 13.62 -28.99 -4.93
N VAL A 72 13.51 -30.06 -4.14
CA VAL A 72 13.25 -31.45 -4.60
C VAL A 72 14.04 -31.78 -5.88
N LEU A 73 13.39 -31.92 -7.04
CA LEU A 73 14.00 -32.25 -8.34
C LEU A 73 14.14 -31.03 -9.28
N GLY A 74 13.99 -29.83 -8.75
CA GLY A 74 13.74 -28.64 -9.54
C GLY A 74 12.24 -28.39 -9.71
N PHE A 75 11.82 -27.14 -9.53
CA PHE A 75 10.44 -26.73 -9.82
C PHE A 75 10.45 -25.38 -10.53
N ALA A 76 9.51 -25.18 -11.44
CA ALA A 76 9.34 -23.92 -12.14
C ALA A 76 8.89 -22.82 -11.16
N SER A 77 9.48 -21.64 -11.26
CA SER A 77 9.07 -20.51 -10.43
C SER A 77 7.72 -19.96 -10.85
N GLU A 78 6.80 -19.81 -9.91
CA GLU A 78 5.61 -18.99 -10.09
C GLU A 78 5.93 -17.54 -9.69
N SER A 79 6.29 -16.71 -10.67
CA SER A 79 6.36 -15.23 -10.61
C SER A 79 7.21 -14.61 -9.48
N GLU A 80 8.31 -15.24 -9.08
CA GLU A 80 9.22 -14.74 -8.02
C GLU A 80 9.79 -13.34 -8.26
N GLN A 81 10.02 -12.96 -9.52
CA GLN A 81 10.57 -11.64 -9.85
C GLN A 81 9.68 -10.49 -9.36
N ALA A 82 8.37 -10.73 -9.21
CA ALA A 82 7.44 -9.71 -8.75
C ALA A 82 7.75 -9.25 -7.31
N ASP A 83 8.49 -10.05 -6.53
CA ASP A 83 8.80 -9.76 -5.13
C ASP A 83 10.17 -9.12 -4.89
N VAL A 84 10.90 -8.82 -5.99
CA VAL A 84 12.22 -8.17 -5.92
C VAL A 84 12.12 -6.80 -5.25
N PHE A 85 11.06 -6.05 -5.52
CA PHE A 85 10.86 -4.71 -4.96
C PHE A 85 10.69 -4.75 -3.44
N ARG A 86 9.88 -5.68 -2.93
CA ARG A 86 9.70 -5.86 -1.49
C ARG A 86 11.01 -6.27 -0.82
N SER A 87 11.76 -7.16 -1.44
CA SER A 87 13.06 -7.61 -0.92
C SER A 87 14.12 -6.50 -0.92
N VAL A 88 14.14 -5.64 -1.93
CA VAL A 88 14.99 -4.44 -1.95
C VAL A 88 14.58 -3.48 -0.84
N ILE A 89 13.28 -3.22 -0.66
CA ILE A 89 12.78 -2.38 0.45
C ILE A 89 13.24 -2.95 1.80
N PHE A 90 13.12 -4.26 2.01
CA PHE A 90 13.57 -4.89 3.24
C PHE A 90 15.09 -4.83 3.41
N GLY A 91 15.86 -5.03 2.35
CA GLY A 91 17.32 -4.89 2.39
C GLY A 91 17.77 -3.48 2.81
N VAL A 92 17.07 -2.45 2.33
CA VAL A 92 17.36 -1.04 2.70
C VAL A 92 16.90 -0.71 4.12
N LEU A 93 15.76 -1.25 4.57
CA LEU A 93 15.19 -0.91 5.87
C LEU A 93 15.75 -1.74 7.03
N LYS A 94 16.25 -2.95 6.77
CA LYS A 94 16.78 -3.88 7.78
C LYS A 94 17.88 -3.31 8.69
N PRO A 95 18.82 -2.46 8.21
CA PRO A 95 19.81 -1.83 9.09
C PRO A 95 19.23 -0.81 10.09
N ILE A 96 18.01 -0.32 9.84
CA ILE A 96 17.40 0.80 10.59
C ILE A 96 16.29 0.29 11.51
N LEU A 97 15.57 -0.75 11.09
CA LEU A 97 14.39 -1.28 11.76
C LEU A 97 14.62 -2.69 12.31
N PRO A 98 14.02 -3.06 13.45
CA PRO A 98 14.01 -4.45 13.91
C PRO A 98 13.38 -5.40 12.89
N ASP A 99 13.92 -6.62 12.77
CA ASP A 99 13.43 -7.60 11.78
C ASP A 99 11.92 -7.88 11.93
N TRP A 100 11.41 -7.91 13.17
CA TRP A 100 10.01 -8.22 13.46
C TRP A 100 9.01 -7.18 12.97
N ILE A 101 9.43 -5.93 12.75
CA ILE A 101 8.53 -4.86 12.32
C ILE A 101 8.50 -4.72 10.79
N LEU A 102 9.52 -5.20 10.06
CA LEU A 102 9.65 -5.00 8.61
C LEU A 102 8.43 -5.49 7.82
N GLY A 103 8.08 -6.77 7.99
CA GLY A 103 6.94 -7.38 7.30
C GLY A 103 5.62 -6.72 7.70
N GLN A 104 5.44 -6.45 9.00
CA GLN A 104 4.24 -5.80 9.53
C GLN A 104 4.06 -4.39 8.95
N MET A 105 5.11 -3.57 8.96
CA MET A 105 5.07 -2.21 8.41
C MET A 105 4.77 -2.23 6.93
N PHE A 106 5.35 -3.15 6.16
CA PHE A 106 5.07 -3.24 4.74
C PHE A 106 3.59 -3.54 4.46
N TYR A 107 3.00 -4.47 5.20
CA TYR A 107 1.59 -4.83 5.03
C TYR A 107 0.70 -3.63 5.39
N LEU A 108 1.01 -2.92 6.47
CA LEU A 108 0.29 -1.71 6.87
C LEU A 108 0.44 -0.57 5.85
N VAL A 109 1.62 -0.42 5.25
CA VAL A 109 1.84 0.52 4.14
C VAL A 109 0.99 0.13 2.93
N CYS A 110 0.96 -1.14 2.53
CA CYS A 110 0.11 -1.62 1.45
C CYS A 110 -1.38 -1.35 1.74
N LEU A 111 -1.82 -1.59 2.98
CA LEU A 111 -3.20 -1.29 3.41
C LEU A 111 -3.52 0.20 3.22
N PHE A 112 -2.62 1.09 3.66
CA PHE A 112 -2.79 2.53 3.50
C PHE A 112 -2.78 2.97 2.03
N VAL A 113 -1.76 2.57 1.27
CA VAL A 113 -1.59 2.97 -0.13
C VAL A 113 -2.77 2.52 -0.97
N GLY A 114 -3.19 1.25 -0.86
CA GLY A 114 -4.32 0.72 -1.62
C GLY A 114 -5.61 1.48 -1.37
N SER A 115 -5.98 1.63 -0.09
CA SER A 115 -7.20 2.35 0.31
C SER A 115 -7.14 3.85 0.00
N PHE A 116 -5.98 4.48 0.06
CA PHE A 116 -5.85 5.91 -0.25
C PHE A 116 -5.96 6.17 -1.76
N PHE A 117 -5.28 5.38 -2.58
CA PHE A 117 -5.22 5.63 -4.03
C PHE A 117 -6.48 5.19 -4.76
N ILE A 118 -7.21 4.18 -4.29
CA ILE A 118 -8.56 3.91 -4.82
C ILE A 118 -9.49 5.10 -4.55
N GLY A 119 -9.38 5.71 -3.37
CA GLY A 119 -10.05 6.96 -3.01
C GLY A 119 -9.71 8.08 -3.99
N LYS A 120 -8.42 8.28 -4.27
CA LYS A 120 -7.95 9.28 -5.25
C LYS A 120 -8.49 9.00 -6.65
N LEU A 121 -8.42 7.76 -7.12
CA LEU A 121 -8.92 7.36 -8.42
C LEU A 121 -10.40 7.69 -8.59
N VAL A 122 -11.25 7.19 -7.68
CA VAL A 122 -12.70 7.42 -7.76
C VAL A 122 -13.04 8.90 -7.61
N SER A 123 -12.41 9.61 -6.67
CA SER A 123 -12.64 11.04 -6.49
C SER A 123 -12.27 11.86 -7.73
N THR A 124 -11.26 11.44 -8.49
CA THR A 124 -10.84 12.10 -9.73
C THR A 124 -11.92 11.95 -10.81
N PHE A 125 -12.46 10.74 -11.01
CA PHE A 125 -13.59 10.52 -11.92
C PHE A 125 -14.83 11.33 -11.52
N ILE A 126 -15.19 11.33 -10.23
CA ILE A 126 -16.39 12.04 -9.75
C ILE A 126 -16.25 13.55 -9.88
N LYS A 127 -15.05 14.10 -9.68
CA LYS A 127 -14.77 15.54 -9.81
C LYS A 127 -15.06 16.08 -11.22
N GLU A 128 -14.95 15.22 -12.23
CA GLU A 128 -15.17 15.56 -13.64
C GLU A 128 -16.60 15.32 -14.11
N SER A 129 -17.42 14.73 -13.24
CA SER A 129 -18.83 14.44 -13.52
C SER A 129 -19.76 15.52 -12.98
N LYS A 130 -21.06 15.40 -13.30
CA LYS A 130 -22.13 16.20 -12.69
C LYS A 130 -22.20 16.05 -11.16
N LEU A 131 -21.61 14.99 -10.60
CA LEU A 131 -21.57 14.66 -9.18
C LEU A 131 -20.39 15.26 -8.42
N LYS A 132 -19.67 16.24 -8.99
CA LYS A 132 -18.50 16.91 -8.36
C LYS A 132 -18.70 17.36 -6.90
N LYS A 133 -19.93 17.68 -6.50
CA LYS A 133 -20.24 18.07 -5.10
C LYS A 133 -20.02 16.92 -4.10
N TYR A 134 -20.01 15.68 -4.57
CA TYR A 134 -19.81 14.47 -3.77
C TYR A 134 -18.39 13.93 -3.85
N THR A 135 -17.43 14.63 -4.47
CA THR A 135 -16.04 14.16 -4.61
C THR A 135 -15.41 13.72 -3.28
N ASN A 136 -15.65 14.47 -2.20
CA ASN A 136 -15.14 14.14 -0.86
C ASN A 136 -15.78 12.88 -0.28
N LEU A 137 -17.09 12.70 -0.47
CA LEU A 137 -17.79 11.49 -0.04
C LEU A 137 -17.37 10.29 -0.89
N ALA A 138 -17.21 10.48 -2.20
CA ALA A 138 -16.74 9.45 -3.12
C ALA A 138 -15.34 8.95 -2.73
N PHE A 139 -14.43 9.87 -2.36
CA PHE A 139 -13.12 9.49 -1.80
C PHE A 139 -13.30 8.61 -0.56
N LEU A 140 -14.07 9.08 0.42
CA LEU A 140 -14.22 8.39 1.70
C LEU A 140 -14.84 6.99 1.54
N PHE A 141 -15.97 6.90 0.85
CA PHE A 141 -16.69 5.65 0.67
C PHE A 141 -15.89 4.64 -0.13
N SER A 142 -15.27 5.04 -1.25
CA SER A 142 -14.44 4.11 -2.03
C SER A 142 -13.23 3.61 -1.23
N SER A 143 -12.59 4.48 -0.44
CA SER A 143 -11.46 4.10 0.42
C SER A 143 -11.87 3.10 1.50
N ILE A 144 -12.99 3.37 2.21
CA ILE A 144 -13.52 2.48 3.25
C ILE A 144 -13.99 1.16 2.63
N THR A 145 -14.77 1.20 1.56
CA THR A 145 -15.25 -0.01 0.88
C THR A 145 -14.10 -0.90 0.48
N TYR A 146 -13.04 -0.35 -0.14
CA TYR A 146 -11.86 -1.11 -0.53
C TYR A 146 -11.12 -1.71 0.69
N LEU A 147 -11.04 -0.97 1.78
CA LEU A 147 -10.44 -1.45 3.04
C LEU A 147 -11.25 -2.59 3.67
N THR A 148 -12.58 -2.55 3.59
CA THR A 148 -13.47 -3.46 4.34
C THR A 148 -14.06 -4.59 3.49
N THR A 149 -13.56 -4.84 2.28
CA THR A 149 -14.08 -5.95 1.48
C THR A 149 -13.72 -7.31 2.09
N LEU A 150 -14.53 -8.34 1.82
CA LEU A 150 -14.20 -9.72 2.18
C LEU A 150 -12.87 -10.18 1.55
N TRP A 151 -12.54 -9.65 0.36
CA TRP A 151 -11.27 -9.90 -0.30
C TRP A 151 -10.10 -9.33 0.51
N THR A 152 -10.19 -8.09 1.01
CA THR A 152 -9.17 -7.48 1.87
C THR A 152 -8.99 -8.29 3.15
N MET A 153 -10.08 -8.69 3.79
CA MET A 153 -10.00 -9.55 4.98
C MET A 153 -9.26 -10.85 4.68
N TRP A 154 -9.61 -11.53 3.58
CA TRP A 154 -8.99 -12.78 3.19
C TRP A 154 -7.49 -12.64 2.90
N LEU A 155 -7.11 -11.60 2.13
CA LEU A 155 -5.71 -11.34 1.79
C LEU A 155 -4.83 -11.12 3.01
N PHE A 156 -5.26 -10.24 3.91
CA PHE A 156 -4.46 -9.87 5.09
C PHE A 156 -4.51 -10.93 6.19
N TYR A 157 -5.57 -11.74 6.27
CA TYR A 157 -5.65 -12.88 7.17
C TYR A 157 -4.72 -14.03 6.72
N GLN A 158 -4.72 -14.36 5.43
CA GLN A 158 -3.88 -15.43 4.89
C GLN A 158 -2.41 -15.00 4.73
N SER A 159 -2.14 -13.69 4.80
CA SER A 159 -0.81 -13.09 4.77
C SER A 159 0.00 -13.35 3.50
N MET A 160 -0.64 -13.46 2.33
CA MET A 160 0.09 -13.67 1.07
C MET A 160 0.69 -12.38 0.51
N SER A 161 1.99 -12.19 0.69
CA SER A 161 2.73 -10.96 0.32
C SER A 161 2.54 -10.46 -1.11
N PRO A 162 2.58 -11.31 -2.15
CA PRO A 162 2.41 -10.84 -3.54
C PRO A 162 1.03 -10.22 -3.77
N TYR A 163 -0.01 -10.81 -3.22
CA TYR A 163 -1.37 -10.30 -3.35
C TYR A 163 -1.61 -9.05 -2.50
N ILE A 164 -0.99 -8.95 -1.33
CA ILE A 164 -1.04 -7.73 -0.49
C ILE A 164 -0.30 -6.58 -1.18
N SER A 165 0.82 -6.86 -1.83
CA SER A 165 1.53 -5.88 -2.66
C SER A 165 0.66 -5.42 -3.83
N ASN A 166 -0.02 -6.35 -4.51
CA ASN A 166 -0.98 -6.03 -5.57
C ASN A 166 -2.14 -5.16 -5.03
N PHE A 167 -2.73 -5.52 -3.89
CA PHE A 167 -3.76 -4.73 -3.21
C PHE A 167 -3.29 -3.28 -2.95
N GLY A 168 -2.06 -3.12 -2.46
CA GLY A 168 -1.52 -1.80 -2.15
C GLY A 168 -1.25 -0.95 -3.39
N PHE A 169 -0.56 -1.53 -4.39
CA PHE A 169 0.00 -0.74 -5.49
C PHE A 169 -0.84 -0.72 -6.77
N LEU A 170 -1.80 -1.64 -6.95
CA LEU A 170 -2.68 -1.63 -8.12
C LEU A 170 -3.52 -0.34 -8.21
N PRO A 171 -4.18 0.14 -7.13
CA PRO A 171 -4.95 1.38 -7.21
C PRO A 171 -4.06 2.59 -7.52
N LEU A 172 -2.83 2.62 -6.98
CA LEU A 172 -1.83 3.64 -7.30
C LEU A 172 -1.49 3.61 -8.78
N LEU A 173 -1.15 2.43 -9.33
CA LEU A 173 -0.80 2.26 -10.73
C LEU A 173 -1.94 2.74 -11.66
N LEU A 174 -3.18 2.31 -11.38
CA LEU A 174 -4.35 2.73 -12.17
C LEU A 174 -4.55 4.25 -12.12
N TRP A 175 -4.33 4.87 -10.96
CA TRP A 175 -4.40 6.32 -10.81
C TRP A 175 -3.29 7.04 -11.56
N SER A 176 -2.04 6.57 -11.49
CA SER A 176 -0.92 7.12 -12.26
C SER A 176 -1.17 7.01 -13.77
N ILE A 177 -1.57 5.85 -14.27
CA ILE A 177 -1.91 5.64 -15.69
C ILE A 177 -3.00 6.63 -16.12
N TYR A 178 -4.05 6.79 -15.32
CA TYR A 178 -5.11 7.74 -15.62
C TYR A 178 -4.59 9.19 -15.71
N LEU A 179 -3.75 9.61 -14.77
CA LEU A 179 -3.17 10.96 -14.79
C LEU A 179 -2.21 11.17 -15.95
N PHE A 180 -1.42 10.16 -16.29
CA PHE A 180 -0.52 10.16 -17.43
C PHE A 180 -1.30 10.36 -18.74
N VAL A 181 -2.31 9.52 -19.00
CA VAL A 181 -3.17 9.63 -20.19
C VAL A 181 -3.86 10.99 -20.28
N LYS A 182 -4.24 11.58 -19.14
CA LYS A 182 -4.95 12.86 -19.12
C LYS A 182 -4.07 14.08 -19.41
N LYS A 183 -2.80 14.06 -19.00
CA LYS A 183 -1.93 15.26 -19.00
C LYS A 183 -0.64 15.11 -19.79
N ASP A 184 -0.41 13.95 -20.41
CA ASP A 184 0.77 13.57 -21.19
C ASP A 184 2.08 14.13 -20.61
N ASN A 185 2.34 13.78 -19.34
CA ASN A 185 3.49 14.29 -18.59
C ASN A 185 4.14 13.14 -17.81
N LEU A 186 5.42 12.90 -18.09
CA LEU A 186 6.26 11.88 -17.45
C LEU A 186 6.29 11.97 -15.92
N LYS A 187 6.04 13.15 -15.32
CA LYS A 187 5.95 13.31 -13.85
C LYS A 187 4.70 12.71 -13.23
N ASN A 188 3.71 12.32 -14.05
CA ASN A 188 2.48 11.67 -13.62
C ASN A 188 2.49 10.15 -13.87
N ALA A 189 3.55 9.62 -14.49
CA ALA A 189 3.79 8.19 -14.68
C ALA A 189 4.42 7.57 -13.44
#